data_AF-A0A519LR89-F1
#
_entry.id   AF-A0A519LR89-F1
#
_cell.length_a   1.000
_cell.length_b   1.000
_cell.length_c   1.000
_cell.angle_alpha   90.00
_cell.angle_beta   90.00
_cell.angle_gamma   90.00
#
_symmetry.space_group_name_H-M   'P 1'
#
loop_
_entity.id
_entity.type
_entity.pdbx_description
1 polymer ?
#
loop_
_entity_poly.entity_id
_entity_poly.type
_entity_poly.pdbx_seq_one_letter_code
_entity_poly.pdbx_strand_id
1 'polypeptide(L)' 'MEEFAVYILYSEKFNKNYTGCTSNLIERFKSHNLLGTKGYTLKFRPW' A
#
# COMPACT_ATOMS: atom_id res chain seq x y z
N MET A 1 7.09 -21.34 -7.22
CA MET A 1 7.43 -20.46 -6.08
C MET A 1 6.82 -19.11 -6.42
N GLU A 2 5.92 -18.57 -5.60
CA GLU A 2 5.41 -17.21 -5.86
C GLU A 2 6.51 -16.21 -5.53
N GLU A 3 6.76 -15.26 -6.43
CA GLU A 3 7.70 -14.17 -6.20
C GLU A 3 7.08 -13.19 -5.21
N PHE A 4 7.83 -12.80 -4.17
CA PHE A 4 7.43 -11.78 -3.22
C PHE A 4 8.30 -10.54 -3.41
N ALA A 5 7.66 -9.37 -3.45
CA ALA A 5 8.35 -8.08 -3.54
C ALA A 5 8.11 -7.27 -2.25
N VAL A 6 9.19 -6.68 -1.73
CA VAL A 6 9.13 -5.62 -0.72
C VAL A 6 9.00 -4.28 -1.44
N TYR A 7 8.08 -3.44 -0.99
CA TYR A 7 7.81 -2.14 -1.61
C TYR A 7 7.66 -1.04 -0.56
N ILE A 8 7.80 0.21 -1.00
CA ILE A 8 7.50 1.42 -0.22
C ILE A 8 6.49 2.25 -1.01
N LEU A 9 5.40 2.65 -0.36
CA LEU A 9 4.45 3.64 -0.87
C LEU A 9 4.69 4.98 -0.17
N TYR A 10 4.50 6.08 -0.91
CA TYR A 10 4.70 7.42 -0.41
C TYR A 10 3.45 8.26 -0.64
N SER A 11 2.82 8.69 0.45
CA SER A 11 1.75 9.67 0.38
C SER A 11 2.31 11.07 0.43
N GLU A 12 2.38 11.72 -0.73
CA GLU A 12 2.83 13.12 -0.85
C GLU A 12 1.97 14.07 -0.02
N LYS A 13 0.64 13.87 -0.04
CA LYS A 13 -0.34 14.70 0.68
C LYS A 13 -0.09 14.73 2.19
N PHE A 14 0.37 13.62 2.77
CA PHE A 14 0.57 13.50 4.22
C PHE A 14 2.04 13.42 4.61
N ASN A 15 2.96 13.44 3.64
CA ASN A 15 4.38 13.21 3.81
C ASN A 15 4.65 11.95 4.67
N LYS A 16 4.06 10.82 4.26
CA LYS A 16 4.18 9.52 4.96
C LYS A 16 4.68 8.43 4.03
N ASN A 17 5.46 7.52 4.59
CA ASN A 17 5.90 6.29 3.93
C ASN A 17 5.22 5.07 4.55
N TYR A 18 4.94 4.06 3.73
CA TYR A 18 4.47 2.74 4.18
C TYR A 18 5.27 1.64 3.49
N THR A 19 5.90 0.76 4.27
CA THR A 19 6.64 -0.40 3.75
C THR A 19 5.77 -1.65 3.86
N GLY A 20 5.73 -2.45 2.79
CA GLY A 20 4.98 -3.70 2.78
C GLY A 20 5.64 -4.79 1.93
N CYS A 21 5.04 -5.97 1.96
CA CYS A 21 5.44 -7.12 1.15
C CYS A 21 4.19 -7.80 0.55
N THR A 22 4.32 -8.31 -0.68
CA THR A 22 3.23 -9.02 -1.38
C THR A 22 3.77 -9.84 -2.56
N SER A 23 3.03 -10.87 -2.95
CA SER A 23 3.20 -11.55 -4.24
C SER A 23 2.39 -10.94 -5.39
N ASN A 24 1.56 -9.91 -5.12
CA ASN A 24 0.79 -9.20 -6.13
C ASN A 24 0.73 -7.68 -5.85
N LEU A 25 1.66 -6.94 -6.45
CA LEU A 25 1.81 -5.49 -6.25
C LEU A 25 0.59 -4.68 -6.67
N ILE A 26 -0.06 -5.05 -7.78
CA ILE A 26 -1.20 -4.30 -8.32
C ILE A 26 -2.43 -4.42 -7.40
N GLU A 27 -2.77 -5.63 -6.97
CA GLU A 27 -3.89 -5.83 -6.04
C GLU A 27 -3.60 -5.21 -4.68
N ARG A 28 -2.34 -5.27 -4.22
CA ARG A 28 -1.94 -4.61 -2.98
C ARG A 28 -2.04 -3.09 -3.06
N PHE A 29 -1.66 -2.50 -4.19
CA PHE A 29 -1.80 -1.05 -4.42
C PHE A 29 -3.28 -0.62 -4.42
N LYS A 30 -4.16 -1.37 -5.08
CA LYS A 30 -5.62 -1.16 -5.03
C LYS A 30 -6.17 -1.30 -3.61
N SER A 31 -5.68 -2.26 -2.82
CA SER A 31 -6.08 -2.44 -1.43
C SER A 31 -5.77 -1.22 -0.56
N HIS A 32 -4.56 -0.65 -0.72
CA HIS A 32 -4.16 0.53 0.04
C HIS A 32 -4.91 1.80 -0.36
N ASN A 33 -5.27 1.97 -1.64
CA ASN A 33 -5.87 3.19 -2.15
C ASN A 33 -7.40 3.17 -2.26
N LEU A 34 -8.01 2.02 -2.56
CA LEU A 34 -9.43 1.93 -2.93
C LEU A 34 -10.19 0.93 -2.06
N LEU A 35 -9.70 -0.31 -1.94
CA LEU A 35 -10.51 -1.43 -1.41
C LEU A 35 -10.46 -1.57 0.11
N GLY A 36 -9.39 -1.10 0.77
CA GLY A 36 -9.26 -1.21 2.22
C GLY A 36 -10.36 -0.42 2.94
N THR A 37 -11.01 -1.03 3.92
CA THR A 37 -12.09 -0.40 4.71
C THR A 37 -11.68 -0.10 6.15
N LYS A 38 -10.51 -0.60 6.59
CA LYS A 38 -9.98 -0.47 7.95
C LYS A 38 -8.45 -0.43 7.92
N GLY A 39 -7.84 0.03 9.02
CA GLY A 39 -6.39 0.00 9.23
C GLY A 39 -5.68 1.34 8.98
N TYR A 40 -4.36 1.34 9.18
CA TYR A 40 -3.51 2.54 9.13
C TYR A 40 -3.50 3.19 7.74
N THR A 41 -3.38 2.37 6.69
CA THR A 41 -3.29 2.85 5.31
C THR A 41 -4.59 3.45 4.78
N LEU A 42 -5.74 3.24 5.41
CA LEU A 42 -6.94 3.97 5.01
C LEU A 42 -6.79 5.50 5.19
N LYS A 43 -6.07 5.94 6.23
CA LYS A 43 -6.06 7.33 6.69
C LYS A 43 -5.19 8.28 5.85
N PHE A 44 -4.21 7.75 5.12
CA PHE A 44 -3.20 8.57 4.42
C PHE A 44 -3.19 8.29 2.92
N ARG A 45 -4.37 8.10 2.33
CA ARG A 45 -4.56 8.01 0.88
C ARG A 45 -4.52 9.42 0.24
N PRO A 46 -4.02 9.58 -0.99
CA PRO A 46 -3.45 8.52 -1.83
C PRO A 46 -2.05 8.11 -1.34
N TRP A 47 -1.79 6.82 -1.45
CA TRP A 47 -0.47 6.19 -1.31
C TRP A 47 0.15 5.90 -2.66
#